data_AF-A0A7S3LR53-F1
#
_entry.id   AF-A0A7S3LR53-F1
#
_cell.length_a   1.000
_cell.length_b   1.000
_cell.length_c   1.000
_cell.angle_alpha   90.00
_cell.angle_beta   90.00
_cell.angle_gamma   90.00
#
_symmetry.space_group_name_H-M   'P 1'
#
loop_
_entity.id
_entity.type
_entity.pdbx_description
1 polymer ?
#
loop_
_entity_poly.entity_id
_entity_poly.type
_entity_poly.pdbx_seq_one_letter_code
_entity_poly.pdbx_strand_id
1 'polypeptide(L)'
;VQQTFTHSNTGTPSGCVVVYRRTSSELPQPSNEEWSRHRLGAIVKRRAVPIPIQEYKEQRWAVLCYDPCDSESDCYVTANPDDRAVAKAKFICSQNRTCVRKNTPSRSNYDLDQEGDEGNVTDLFVLTYANSGYFKGLKELTASLLYWAPHVKVVIYNLGLHHSQIAQAKSWTNVIEVAWRNGIPATFPQHVRDSPKKYAWKPVAIYETLLKYKKVLVFDAGSVIRGPLDPLEKILENTGNFLVWGQDADMMHKAHEGMFSWFNYTKETFIGGPHYSGNTQGFLYPSTYFDKIVVPMRKCALDPICISPPESGLANHRYDQTALSILSYGVDVMAQPHTEYLAAGRKQVNSDPFKPSFKVVWTARQSSNEYSNPNLISTI
;
A
#
# COMPACT_ATOMS: atom_id res chain seq x y z
N VAL A 1 -14.01 -45.94 -10.15
CA VAL A 1 -13.00 -46.40 -9.18
C VAL A 1 -13.00 -45.41 -8.03
N GLN A 2 -13.46 -45.82 -6.85
CA GLN A 2 -13.34 -45.04 -5.61
C GLN A 2 -11.85 -44.82 -5.30
N GLN A 3 -11.46 -43.59 -4.98
CA GLN A 3 -10.23 -43.36 -4.22
C GLN A 3 -10.53 -42.41 -3.06
N THR A 4 -10.26 -42.97 -1.89
CA THR A 4 -10.28 -42.40 -0.55
C THR A 4 -9.20 -41.34 -0.42
N PHE A 5 -9.53 -40.16 0.11
CA PHE A 5 -8.53 -39.20 0.56
C PHE A 5 -8.18 -39.45 2.02
N THR A 6 -6.93 -39.84 2.28
CA THR A 6 -6.32 -39.80 3.61
C THR A 6 -5.82 -38.38 3.88
N HIS A 7 -6.33 -37.74 4.93
CA HIS A 7 -5.72 -36.54 5.49
C HIS A 7 -4.36 -36.91 6.10
N SER A 8 -3.27 -36.35 5.56
CA SER A 8 -2.00 -36.27 6.27
C SER A 8 -1.74 -34.82 6.64
N ASN A 9 -1.67 -34.60 7.94
CA ASN A 9 -1.33 -33.33 8.57
C ASN A 9 0.20 -33.20 8.52
N THR A 10 0.74 -32.34 7.67
CA THR A 10 2.16 -31.97 7.70
C THR A 10 2.28 -30.45 7.78
N GLY A 11 2.02 -29.94 8.99
CA GLY A 11 2.40 -28.58 9.33
C GLY A 11 3.91 -28.41 9.16
N THR A 12 4.29 -27.35 8.45
CA THR A 12 5.61 -26.75 8.61
C THR A 12 5.41 -25.30 9.08
N PRO A 13 6.03 -24.84 10.19
CA PRO A 13 5.59 -23.64 10.92
C PRO A 13 6.28 -22.34 10.51
N SER A 14 7.19 -22.36 9.53
CA SER A 14 8.10 -21.23 9.28
C SER A 14 7.83 -20.60 7.92
N GLY A 15 7.11 -19.48 7.93
CA GLY A 15 6.84 -18.65 6.75
C GLY A 15 8.04 -17.83 6.30
N CYS A 16 9.08 -18.48 5.77
CA CYS A 16 10.19 -17.78 5.11
C CYS A 16 9.96 -17.76 3.58
N VAL A 17 10.21 -16.61 2.93
CA VAL A 17 10.22 -16.48 1.46
C VAL A 17 11.68 -16.56 0.99
N VAL A 18 11.97 -17.50 0.09
CA VAL A 18 13.29 -17.61 -0.56
C VAL A 18 13.15 -17.29 -2.04
N VAL A 19 14.02 -16.40 -2.54
CA VAL A 19 14.11 -16.00 -3.95
C VAL A 19 15.34 -16.66 -4.57
N TYR A 20 15.17 -17.28 -5.75
CA TYR A 20 16.27 -17.87 -6.53
C TYR A 20 16.38 -17.23 -7.91
N ARG A 21 17.61 -17.14 -8.42
CA ARG A 21 17.92 -16.78 -9.80
C ARG A 21 18.10 -18.04 -10.64
N ARG A 22 17.41 -18.16 -11.78
CA ARG A 22 17.69 -19.19 -12.79
C ARG A 22 18.44 -18.54 -13.94
N THR A 23 19.57 -19.12 -14.34
CA THR A 23 20.31 -18.75 -15.56
C THR A 23 20.11 -19.85 -16.59
N SER A 24 19.23 -19.63 -17.58
CA SER A 24 19.27 -20.21 -18.93
C SER A 24 17.97 -19.91 -19.65
N SER A 25 18.11 -19.30 -20.83
CA SER A 25 17.11 -19.25 -21.90
C SER A 25 16.88 -20.67 -22.45
N GLU A 26 15.66 -20.95 -22.90
CA GLU A 26 15.21 -22.17 -23.60
C GLU A 26 14.60 -23.28 -22.73
N LEU A 27 13.45 -23.02 -22.11
CA LEU A 27 12.41 -24.03 -21.88
C LEU A 27 11.01 -23.38 -21.92
N PRO A 28 9.96 -24.06 -22.41
CA PRO A 28 8.61 -23.50 -22.48
C PRO A 28 8.06 -23.22 -21.08
N GLN A 29 7.25 -22.14 -20.95
CA GLN A 29 6.68 -21.74 -19.67
C GLN A 29 5.74 -22.83 -19.11
N PRO A 30 5.96 -23.31 -17.87
CA PRO A 30 5.09 -24.31 -17.26
C PRO A 30 3.76 -23.68 -16.79
N SER A 31 2.73 -24.51 -16.68
CA SER A 31 1.41 -24.10 -16.17
C SER A 31 1.47 -23.68 -14.68
N ASN A 32 0.53 -22.86 -14.22
CA ASN A 32 0.47 -22.38 -12.82
C ASN A 32 0.45 -23.51 -11.76
N GLU A 33 -0.05 -24.71 -12.13
CA GLU A 33 -0.06 -25.91 -11.28
C GLU A 33 1.29 -26.63 -11.24
N GLU A 34 2.02 -26.71 -12.37
CA GLU A 34 3.39 -27.25 -12.40
C GLU A 34 4.37 -26.34 -11.65
N TRP A 35 4.12 -25.03 -11.69
CA TRP A 35 4.82 -24.01 -10.89
C TRP A 35 4.74 -24.28 -9.38
N SER A 36 3.60 -24.81 -8.90
CA SER A 36 3.39 -25.10 -7.49
C SER A 36 3.99 -26.45 -7.07
N ARG A 37 4.05 -27.45 -7.96
CA ARG A 37 4.50 -28.82 -7.67
C ARG A 37 6.02 -28.99 -7.57
N HIS A 38 6.81 -28.28 -8.39
CA HIS A 38 8.27 -28.38 -8.37
C HIS A 38 8.94 -27.67 -7.17
N ARG A 39 8.16 -26.97 -6.33
CA ARG A 39 8.65 -26.10 -5.25
C ARG A 39 9.04 -26.83 -3.95
N LEU A 40 8.87 -28.16 -3.84
CA LEU A 40 8.98 -28.90 -2.56
C LEU A 40 9.89 -30.15 -2.56
N GLY A 41 10.94 -30.22 -3.40
CA GLY A 41 11.80 -31.42 -3.50
C GLY A 41 13.27 -31.26 -3.10
N ALA A 42 13.63 -31.85 -1.96
CA ALA A 42 14.97 -32.33 -1.50
C ALA A 42 16.02 -31.31 -0.96
N ILE A 43 16.21 -31.34 0.37
CA ILE A 43 17.43 -30.92 1.08
C ILE A 43 18.24 -32.19 1.43
N VAL A 44 19.52 -32.24 1.07
CA VAL A 44 20.49 -33.19 1.65
C VAL A 44 21.49 -32.42 2.51
N LYS A 45 21.51 -32.70 3.81
CA LYS A 45 22.54 -32.20 4.74
C LYS A 45 23.88 -32.88 4.42
N ARG A 46 24.94 -32.13 4.14
CA ARG A 46 26.32 -32.60 4.31
C ARG A 46 27.08 -31.69 5.28
N ARG A 47 27.88 -32.34 6.14
CA ARG A 47 28.76 -31.71 7.15
C ARG A 47 29.84 -30.86 6.46
N ALA A 48 30.22 -29.78 7.15
CA ALA A 48 31.28 -28.86 6.74
C ALA A 48 32.64 -29.58 6.58
N VAL A 49 33.33 -29.28 5.49
CA VAL A 49 34.76 -29.55 5.31
C VAL A 49 35.45 -28.18 5.23
N PRO A 50 36.52 -27.93 5.99
CA PRO A 50 37.23 -26.65 5.96
C PRO A 50 38.18 -26.60 4.76
N ILE A 51 38.11 -25.54 3.95
CA ILE A 51 39.08 -25.22 2.89
C ILE A 51 39.41 -23.71 2.94
N PRO A 52 40.66 -23.29 2.65
CA PRO A 52 41.20 -21.99 3.02
C PRO A 52 40.66 -20.81 2.21
N ILE A 53 40.76 -19.63 2.83
CA ILE A 53 40.33 -18.33 2.36
C ILE A 53 40.99 -17.98 1.02
N GLN A 54 40.17 -17.79 -0.01
CA GLN A 54 40.53 -17.01 -1.19
C GLN A 54 39.35 -16.11 -1.58
N GLU A 55 39.69 -14.87 -1.91
CA GLU A 55 38.82 -13.70 -2.02
C GLU A 55 37.57 -13.91 -2.89
N TYR A 56 36.40 -13.75 -2.28
CA TYR A 56 35.20 -13.26 -2.95
C TYR A 56 34.56 -12.17 -2.10
N LYS A 57 34.31 -11.00 -2.74
CA LYS A 57 33.48 -9.92 -2.20
C LYS A 57 32.03 -10.39 -2.19
N GLU A 58 31.60 -11.03 -1.11
CA GLU A 58 30.19 -11.35 -0.87
C GLU A 58 29.49 -10.15 -0.21
N GLN A 59 28.49 -9.59 -0.90
CA GLN A 59 27.44 -8.78 -0.27
C GLN A 59 26.53 -9.73 0.52
N ARG A 60 26.45 -9.50 1.83
CA ARG A 60 25.56 -10.22 2.74
C ARG A 60 24.12 -9.82 2.47
N TRP A 61 23.27 -10.79 2.17
CA TRP A 61 21.81 -10.61 2.16
C TRP A 61 21.26 -11.11 3.50
N ALA A 62 20.50 -10.26 4.20
CA ALA A 62 19.77 -10.68 5.39
C ALA A 62 18.54 -11.48 4.97
N VAL A 63 18.42 -12.71 5.45
CA VAL A 63 17.17 -13.48 5.40
C VAL A 63 16.27 -12.93 6.50
N LEU A 64 15.19 -12.25 6.13
CA LEU A 64 14.11 -11.93 7.07
C LEU A 64 13.16 -13.12 7.12
N CYS A 65 13.51 -14.11 7.95
CA CYS A 65 12.47 -14.93 8.55
C CYS A 65 11.79 -14.03 9.59
N TYR A 66 10.48 -13.82 9.48
CA TYR A 66 9.70 -13.47 10.66
C TYR A 66 9.73 -14.73 11.53
N ASP A 67 10.78 -14.88 12.35
CA ASP A 67 10.74 -15.84 13.44
C ASP A 67 9.90 -15.18 14.53
N PRO A 68 8.69 -15.69 14.80
CA PRO A 68 7.94 -15.22 15.95
C PRO A 68 8.79 -15.57 17.17
N CYS A 69 9.27 -14.56 17.90
CA CYS A 69 10.13 -14.81 19.06
C CYS A 69 9.42 -15.75 20.03
N ASP A 70 10.15 -16.71 20.58
CA ASP A 70 9.66 -17.59 21.65
C ASP A 70 10.14 -17.10 23.02
N SER A 71 11.20 -16.28 23.03
CA SER A 71 11.88 -15.82 24.22
C SER A 71 12.55 -14.45 24.01
N GLU A 72 12.92 -13.76 25.10
CA GLU A 72 13.69 -12.51 25.02
C GLU A 72 15.04 -12.70 24.33
N SER A 73 15.61 -13.92 24.33
CA SER A 73 16.88 -14.22 23.65
C SER A 73 16.78 -14.26 22.13
N ASP A 74 15.57 -14.33 21.57
CA ASP A 74 15.37 -14.29 20.12
C ASP A 74 15.39 -12.85 19.58
N CYS A 75 15.35 -11.85 20.47
CA CYS A 75 15.26 -10.43 20.14
C CYS A 75 16.60 -9.69 20.09
N TYR A 76 17.73 -10.41 19.99
CA TYR A 76 19.05 -9.80 19.86
C TYR A 76 19.34 -9.42 18.40
N VAL A 77 19.41 -8.11 18.13
CA VAL A 77 19.98 -7.60 16.88
C VAL A 77 21.49 -7.75 16.95
N THR A 78 22.11 -8.39 15.96
CA THR A 78 23.58 -8.36 15.80
C THR A 78 24.01 -6.94 15.46
N ALA A 79 24.23 -6.11 16.47
CA ALA A 79 24.79 -4.79 16.29
C ALA A 79 26.23 -4.92 15.78
N ASN A 80 26.59 -4.09 14.80
CA ASN A 80 27.98 -3.89 14.41
C ASN A 80 28.76 -3.41 15.65
N PRO A 81 29.88 -4.04 16.06
CA PRO A 81 30.60 -3.72 17.30
C PRO A 81 31.04 -2.25 17.43
N ASP A 82 31.08 -1.49 16.34
CA ASP A 82 31.43 -0.06 16.35
C ASP A 82 30.25 0.87 16.71
N ASP A 83 29.01 0.37 16.75
CA ASP A 83 27.82 1.18 16.97
C ASP A 83 27.43 1.22 18.46
N ARG A 84 28.20 1.98 19.25
CA ARG A 84 28.06 2.09 20.72
C ARG A 84 26.67 2.55 21.20
N ALA A 85 25.86 3.16 20.32
CA ALA A 85 24.50 3.60 20.64
C ALA A 85 23.45 2.47 20.57
N VAL A 86 23.67 1.45 19.75
CA VAL A 86 22.72 0.34 19.54
C VAL A 86 22.85 -0.73 20.64
N ALA A 87 24.04 -0.88 21.23
CA ALA A 87 24.35 -1.90 22.24
C ALA A 87 23.59 -1.78 23.59
N LYS A 88 22.75 -0.77 23.79
CA LYS A 88 22.01 -0.56 25.06
C LYS A 88 20.48 -0.70 24.95
N ALA A 89 19.92 -0.90 23.76
CA ALA A 89 18.49 -1.12 23.62
C ALA A 89 18.15 -2.58 23.95
N LYS A 90 17.53 -2.83 25.11
CA LYS A 90 17.03 -4.15 25.47
C LYS A 90 15.69 -4.36 24.77
N PHE A 91 15.57 -5.37 23.92
CA PHE A 91 14.29 -5.78 23.32
C PHE A 91 13.73 -6.98 24.10
N ILE A 92 12.40 -7.12 24.14
CA ILE A 92 11.66 -8.23 24.75
C ILE A 92 10.73 -8.84 23.72
N CYS A 93 10.47 -10.13 23.87
CA CYS A 93 9.45 -10.79 23.08
C CYS A 93 8.06 -10.45 23.64
N SER A 94 7.20 -9.86 22.80
CA SER A 94 5.82 -9.55 23.15
C SER A 94 4.95 -10.81 23.17
N GLN A 95 3.76 -10.73 23.77
CA GLN A 95 2.79 -11.83 23.73
C GLN A 95 2.36 -12.22 22.30
N ASN A 96 2.47 -11.28 21.35
CA ASN A 96 2.20 -11.53 19.93
C ASN A 96 3.42 -12.10 19.19
N ARG A 97 4.43 -12.58 19.93
CA ARG A 97 5.69 -13.14 19.41
C ARG A 97 6.44 -12.16 18.49
N THR A 98 6.43 -10.88 18.84
CA THR A 98 7.19 -9.82 18.17
C THR A 98 8.16 -9.15 19.12
N CYS A 99 9.36 -8.84 18.65
CA CYS A 99 10.37 -8.16 19.46
C CYS A 99 10.06 -6.66 19.61
N VAL A 100 9.85 -6.20 20.84
CA VAL A 100 9.53 -4.80 21.19
C VAL A 100 10.55 -4.24 22.19
N ARG A 101 10.78 -2.93 22.20
CA ARG A 101 11.83 -2.31 23.03
C ARG A 101 11.40 -2.21 24.51
N LYS A 102 12.21 -2.72 25.45
CA LYS A 102 12.02 -2.59 26.90
C LYS A 102 12.35 -1.14 27.30
N ASN A 103 11.37 -0.42 27.85
CA ASN A 103 11.45 0.98 28.30
C ASN A 103 11.45 2.05 27.20
N THR A 104 10.36 2.16 26.44
CA THR A 104 9.97 3.48 25.93
C THR A 104 9.24 4.19 27.07
N PRO A 105 9.81 5.23 27.72
CA PRO A 105 8.98 6.09 28.55
C PRO A 105 7.89 6.67 27.65
N SER A 106 6.65 6.66 28.13
CA SER A 106 5.56 7.47 27.57
C SER A 106 6.12 8.86 27.29
N ARG A 107 6.31 9.19 26.01
CA ARG A 107 6.77 10.52 25.61
C ARG A 107 5.54 11.42 25.63
N SER A 108 5.30 12.00 26.80
CA SER A 108 4.45 13.18 26.96
C SER A 108 5.12 14.39 26.29
N ASN A 109 4.28 15.22 25.67
CA ASN A 109 4.51 16.61 25.26
C ASN A 109 5.39 16.82 24.04
N TYR A 110 4.80 16.60 22.87
CA TYR A 110 4.85 17.61 21.83
C TYR A 110 3.55 18.41 21.92
N ASP A 111 3.64 19.64 22.43
CA ASP A 111 2.56 20.64 22.36
C ASP A 111 2.22 20.89 20.89
N LEU A 112 1.08 20.35 20.49
CA LEU A 112 0.28 20.85 19.39
C LEU A 112 -1.09 21.13 20.00
N ASP A 113 -1.21 22.30 20.62
CA ASP A 113 -2.50 22.89 20.97
C ASP A 113 -3.27 23.19 19.68
N GLN A 114 -4.00 22.20 19.20
CA GLN A 114 -5.26 22.42 18.50
C GLN A 114 -6.26 21.38 19.02
N GLU A 115 -7.20 21.86 19.83
CA GLU A 115 -8.46 21.19 20.16
C GLU A 115 -9.18 20.83 18.86
N GLY A 116 -8.87 19.65 18.32
CA GLY A 116 -9.59 19.01 17.25
C GLY A 116 -10.23 17.76 17.83
N ASP A 117 -11.57 17.75 17.84
CA ASP A 117 -12.45 16.60 18.02
C ASP A 117 -11.70 15.28 17.77
N GLU A 118 -11.40 14.54 18.85
CA GLU A 118 -10.71 13.25 18.81
C GLU A 118 -11.61 12.27 18.08
N GLY A 119 -11.53 12.26 16.75
CA GLY A 119 -12.11 11.23 15.91
C GLY A 119 -11.67 9.90 16.49
N ASN A 120 -12.65 9.11 16.92
CA ASN A 120 -12.41 7.84 17.59
C ASN A 120 -11.47 7.02 16.70
N VAL A 121 -10.30 6.61 17.22
CA VAL A 121 -9.23 5.94 16.46
C VAL A 121 -9.72 4.66 15.75
N THR A 122 -10.93 4.21 16.11
CA THR A 122 -11.67 3.09 15.53
C THR A 122 -12.28 3.37 14.16
N ASP A 123 -12.50 4.62 13.76
CA ASP A 123 -13.24 4.90 12.53
C ASP A 123 -12.38 4.69 11.28
N LEU A 124 -12.96 4.05 10.26
CA LEU A 124 -12.35 3.92 8.95
C LEU A 124 -12.76 5.08 8.04
N PHE A 125 -11.76 5.76 7.47
CA PHE A 125 -11.95 6.82 6.50
C PHE A 125 -11.57 6.37 5.10
N VAL A 126 -12.35 6.78 4.11
CA VAL A 126 -11.96 6.69 2.70
C VAL A 126 -11.58 8.07 2.19
N LEU A 127 -10.35 8.18 1.73
CA LEU A 127 -9.82 9.32 1.00
C LEU A 127 -10.07 9.13 -0.50
N THR A 128 -10.63 10.16 -1.11
CA THR A 128 -10.71 10.27 -2.56
C THR A 128 -10.45 11.70 -3.03
N TYR A 129 -10.37 11.88 -4.34
CA TYR A 129 -10.07 13.15 -4.98
C TYR A 129 -10.76 13.22 -6.34
N ALA A 130 -11.25 14.41 -6.67
CA ALA A 130 -11.95 14.62 -7.93
C ALA A 130 -11.80 16.06 -8.41
N ASN A 131 -11.78 16.20 -9.74
CA ASN A 131 -12.12 17.43 -10.44
C ASN A 131 -13.50 17.28 -11.10
N SER A 132 -14.01 18.33 -11.74
CA SER A 132 -15.33 18.28 -12.39
C SER A 132 -15.50 17.12 -13.37
N GLY A 133 -14.44 16.74 -14.09
CA GLY A 133 -14.46 15.64 -15.05
C GLY A 133 -14.58 14.26 -14.41
N TYR A 134 -14.24 14.10 -13.13
CA TYR A 134 -14.37 12.85 -12.38
C TYR A 134 -15.60 12.83 -11.46
N PHE A 135 -16.44 13.87 -11.47
CA PHE A 135 -17.55 13.99 -10.52
C PHE A 135 -18.58 12.84 -10.62
N LYS A 136 -18.84 12.33 -11.82
CA LYS A 136 -19.69 11.14 -12.00
C LYS A 136 -19.12 9.92 -11.27
N GLY A 137 -17.82 9.66 -11.44
CA GLY A 137 -17.14 8.58 -10.74
C GLY A 137 -17.14 8.77 -9.23
N LEU A 138 -16.90 10.00 -8.77
CA LEU A 138 -16.97 10.33 -7.34
C LEU A 138 -18.34 10.01 -6.74
N LYS A 139 -19.43 10.33 -7.44
CA LYS A 139 -20.80 10.00 -7.02
C LYS A 139 -21.01 8.48 -6.94
N GLU A 140 -20.48 7.74 -7.91
CA GLU A 140 -20.56 6.27 -7.93
C GLU A 140 -19.77 5.63 -6.79
N LEU A 141 -18.55 6.10 -6.53
CA LEU A 141 -17.72 5.63 -5.43
C LEU A 141 -18.41 5.86 -4.09
N THR A 142 -18.89 7.08 -3.85
CA THR A 142 -19.56 7.46 -2.58
C THR A 142 -20.87 6.71 -2.36
N ALA A 143 -21.67 6.52 -3.40
CA ALA A 143 -22.90 5.73 -3.33
C ALA A 143 -22.63 4.24 -3.08
N SER A 144 -21.63 3.65 -3.75
CA SER A 144 -21.25 2.25 -3.51
C SER A 144 -20.65 2.02 -2.13
N LEU A 145 -19.89 2.99 -1.60
CA LEU A 145 -19.43 2.99 -0.21
C LEU A 145 -20.59 3.04 0.77
N LEU A 146 -21.56 3.94 0.57
CA LEU A 146 -22.72 4.05 1.44
C LEU A 146 -23.51 2.73 1.48
N TYR A 147 -23.64 2.04 0.34
CA TYR A 147 -24.32 0.76 0.26
C TYR A 147 -23.54 -0.38 0.97
N TRP A 148 -22.26 -0.55 0.65
CA TRP A 148 -21.48 -1.71 1.11
C TRP A 148 -20.80 -1.53 2.46
N ALA A 149 -20.56 -0.29 2.89
CA ALA A 149 -19.84 0.06 4.09
C ALA A 149 -20.40 1.37 4.69
N PRO A 150 -21.67 1.40 5.12
CA PRO A 150 -22.34 2.63 5.57
C PRO A 150 -21.69 3.32 6.78
N HIS A 151 -20.86 2.60 7.54
CA HIS A 151 -20.10 3.14 8.67
C HIS A 151 -18.86 3.94 8.24
N VAL A 152 -18.41 3.82 6.98
CA VAL A 152 -17.21 4.48 6.47
C VAL A 152 -17.47 5.94 6.18
N LYS A 153 -16.57 6.79 6.67
CA LYS A 153 -16.57 8.23 6.46
C LYS A 153 -15.71 8.60 5.25
N VAL A 154 -16.16 9.53 4.42
CA VAL A 154 -15.49 9.93 3.19
C VAL A 154 -14.93 11.34 3.29
N VAL A 155 -13.66 11.47 2.90
CA VAL A 155 -12.95 12.74 2.76
C VAL A 155 -12.62 12.95 1.28
N ILE A 156 -13.07 14.06 0.72
CA ILE A 156 -12.90 14.39 -0.69
C ILE A 156 -11.93 15.55 -0.82
N TYR A 157 -10.83 15.36 -1.55
CA TYR A 157 -9.92 16.44 -1.92
C TYR A 157 -10.36 17.05 -3.25
N ASN A 158 -10.69 18.33 -3.22
CA ASN A 158 -11.15 19.06 -4.39
C ASN A 158 -9.96 19.46 -5.30
N LEU A 159 -9.93 18.90 -6.50
CA LEU A 159 -8.92 19.17 -7.55
C LEU A 159 -9.45 20.08 -8.67
N GLY A 160 -10.56 20.78 -8.43
CA GLY A 160 -11.24 21.63 -9.42
C GLY A 160 -12.67 21.17 -9.72
N LEU A 161 -13.44 20.86 -8.68
CA LEU A 161 -14.90 20.72 -8.70
C LEU A 161 -15.56 22.10 -8.79
N HIS A 162 -16.70 22.16 -9.47
CA HIS A 162 -17.55 23.36 -9.47
C HIS A 162 -18.23 23.57 -8.12
N HIS A 163 -18.65 24.80 -7.81
CA HIS A 163 -19.34 25.11 -6.55
C HIS A 163 -20.60 24.27 -6.34
N SER A 164 -21.38 24.03 -7.40
CA SER A 164 -22.57 23.16 -7.34
C SER A 164 -22.22 21.71 -7.02
N GLN A 165 -21.12 21.20 -7.56
CA GLN A 165 -20.62 19.85 -7.29
C GLN A 165 -20.10 19.72 -5.86
N ILE A 166 -19.41 20.74 -5.34
CA ILE A 166 -18.96 20.79 -3.93
C ILE A 166 -20.18 20.80 -2.99
N ALA A 167 -21.18 21.64 -3.29
CA ALA A 167 -22.41 21.71 -2.50
C ALA A 167 -23.13 20.37 -2.48
N GLN A 168 -23.23 19.70 -3.63
CA GLN A 168 -23.82 18.38 -3.74
C GLN A 168 -23.00 17.31 -3.00
N ALA A 169 -21.67 17.30 -3.12
CA ALA A 169 -20.84 16.33 -2.42
C ALA A 169 -20.95 16.45 -0.89
N LYS A 170 -21.04 17.69 -0.39
CA LYS A 170 -21.24 17.97 1.05
C LYS A 170 -22.61 17.53 1.57
N SER A 171 -23.60 17.33 0.70
CA SER A 171 -24.93 16.87 1.12
C SER A 171 -25.04 15.34 1.18
N TRP A 172 -23.99 14.58 0.86
CA TRP A 172 -24.00 13.13 0.95
C TRP A 172 -23.71 12.67 2.38
N THR A 173 -24.52 11.75 2.90
CA THR A 173 -24.53 11.33 4.31
C THR A 173 -23.18 10.81 4.83
N ASN A 174 -22.42 10.12 3.98
CA ASN A 174 -21.12 9.58 4.36
C ASN A 174 -19.94 10.54 4.08
N VAL A 175 -20.17 11.72 3.49
CA VAL A 175 -19.10 12.71 3.27
C VAL A 175 -19.00 13.62 4.46
N ILE A 176 -17.87 13.55 5.17
CA ILE A 176 -17.63 14.39 6.33
C ILE A 176 -16.84 15.66 6.00
N GLU A 177 -16.09 15.65 4.90
CA GLU A 177 -15.24 16.76 4.52
C GLU A 177 -15.02 16.83 3.00
N VAL A 178 -15.13 18.05 2.47
CA VAL A 178 -14.54 18.42 1.18
C VAL A 178 -13.35 19.33 1.47
N ALA A 179 -12.17 18.75 1.48
CA ALA A 179 -10.88 19.40 1.71
C ALA A 179 -10.46 20.21 0.47
N TRP A 180 -9.55 21.16 0.68
CA TRP A 180 -9.06 22.06 -0.38
C TRP A 180 -10.22 22.75 -1.12
N ARG A 181 -11.17 23.32 -0.36
CA ARG A 181 -12.45 23.85 -0.88
C ARG A 181 -12.29 24.75 -2.11
N ASN A 182 -11.19 25.49 -2.20
CA ASN A 182 -10.87 26.40 -3.30
C ASN A 182 -9.85 25.83 -4.30
N GLY A 183 -9.73 24.50 -4.39
CA GLY A 183 -8.66 23.81 -5.11
C GLY A 183 -7.39 23.66 -4.28
N ILE A 184 -6.34 23.13 -4.92
CA ILE A 184 -5.04 22.86 -4.28
C ILE A 184 -4.47 24.17 -3.69
N PRO A 185 -4.16 24.24 -2.38
CA PRO A 185 -3.70 25.46 -1.71
C PRO A 185 -2.52 26.13 -2.39
N ALA A 186 -2.58 27.46 -2.52
CA ALA A 186 -1.54 28.27 -3.18
C ALA A 186 -0.17 28.21 -2.47
N THR A 187 -0.16 27.80 -1.20
CA THR A 187 1.05 27.57 -0.40
C THR A 187 1.87 26.38 -0.88
N PHE A 188 1.28 25.47 -1.68
CA PHE A 188 2.04 24.37 -2.28
C PHE A 188 2.86 24.82 -3.49
N PRO A 189 4.02 24.18 -3.74
CA PRO A 189 4.83 24.43 -4.92
C PRO A 189 4.03 24.37 -6.21
N GLN A 190 4.44 25.17 -7.19
CA GLN A 190 3.72 25.31 -8.46
C GLN A 190 3.51 23.96 -9.17
N HIS A 191 4.50 23.06 -9.17
CA HIS A 191 4.39 21.75 -9.82
C HIS A 191 3.34 20.83 -9.18
N VAL A 192 3.01 21.04 -7.91
CA VAL A 192 1.94 20.31 -7.23
C VAL A 192 0.57 20.79 -7.71
N ARG A 193 0.43 22.10 -7.96
CA ARG A 193 -0.82 22.76 -8.34
C ARG A 193 -1.12 22.65 -9.84
N ASP A 194 -0.14 22.99 -10.67
CA ASP A 194 -0.36 23.28 -12.09
C ASP A 194 -0.17 22.04 -12.98
N SER A 195 0.33 20.93 -12.42
CA SER A 195 0.58 19.68 -13.15
C SER A 195 -0.22 18.49 -12.58
N PRO A 196 -1.56 18.52 -12.64
CA PRO A 196 -2.39 17.48 -12.02
C PRO A 196 -2.13 16.07 -12.57
N LYS A 197 -1.67 15.97 -13.82
CA LYS A 197 -1.29 14.70 -14.49
C LYS A 197 0.02 14.08 -13.97
N LYS A 198 0.75 14.79 -13.12
CA LYS A 198 1.94 14.29 -12.41
C LYS A 198 1.62 13.82 -11.00
N TYR A 199 0.36 13.95 -10.56
CA TYR A 199 -0.18 13.39 -9.31
C TYR A 199 0.57 13.76 -8.01
N ALA A 200 1.40 14.81 -8.04
CA ALA A 200 2.18 15.23 -6.87
C ALA A 200 1.31 15.68 -5.69
N TRP A 201 0.07 16.12 -5.93
CA TRP A 201 -0.90 16.44 -4.88
C TRP A 201 -1.34 15.22 -4.08
N LYS A 202 -1.26 13.99 -4.63
CA LYS A 202 -1.83 12.80 -3.99
C LYS A 202 -1.08 12.39 -2.72
N PRO A 203 0.27 12.25 -2.71
CA PRO A 203 0.99 11.96 -1.47
C PRO A 203 0.79 13.01 -0.38
N VAL A 204 0.59 14.28 -0.76
CA VAL A 204 0.28 15.37 0.17
C VAL A 204 -1.08 15.15 0.83
N ALA A 205 -2.13 14.90 0.04
CA ALA A 205 -3.47 14.63 0.54
C ALA A 205 -3.53 13.38 1.44
N ILE A 206 -2.80 12.32 1.09
CA ILE A 206 -2.71 11.10 1.92
C ILE A 206 -2.10 11.44 3.27
N TYR A 207 -0.98 12.16 3.30
CA TYR A 207 -0.30 12.54 4.53
C TYR A 207 -1.19 13.41 5.44
N GLU A 208 -1.82 14.45 4.89
CA GLU A 208 -2.73 15.34 5.63
C GLU A 208 -3.90 14.56 6.23
N THR A 209 -4.48 13.66 5.44
CA THR A 209 -5.62 12.83 5.87
C THR A 209 -5.21 11.83 6.95
N LEU A 210 -4.05 11.18 6.83
CA LEU A 210 -3.57 10.23 7.84
C LEU A 210 -3.28 10.91 9.17
N LEU A 211 -2.67 12.10 9.14
CA LEU A 211 -2.42 12.87 10.36
C LEU A 211 -3.71 13.22 11.09
N LYS A 212 -4.77 13.53 10.36
CA LYS A 212 -6.06 13.91 10.93
C LYS A 212 -6.88 12.69 11.40
N TYR A 213 -6.98 11.66 10.56
CA TYR A 213 -7.98 10.60 10.72
C TYR A 213 -7.43 9.22 11.07
N LYS A 214 -6.10 9.06 11.10
CA LYS A 214 -5.39 7.89 11.62
C LYS A 214 -5.54 6.59 10.80
N LYS A 215 -6.74 6.19 10.37
CA LYS A 215 -7.00 4.96 9.62
C LYS A 215 -7.68 5.27 8.29
N VAL A 216 -6.94 5.16 7.18
CA VAL A 216 -7.40 5.63 5.86
C VAL A 216 -7.18 4.59 4.76
N LEU A 217 -8.24 4.29 4.02
CA LEU A 217 -8.17 3.69 2.67
C LEU A 217 -8.24 4.80 1.63
N VAL A 218 -7.55 4.63 0.51
CA VAL A 218 -7.46 5.61 -0.58
C VAL A 218 -7.97 4.96 -1.85
N PHE A 219 -8.98 5.58 -2.46
CA PHE A 219 -9.54 5.16 -3.74
C PHE A 219 -9.65 6.36 -4.68
N ASP A 220 -9.10 6.28 -5.91
CA ASP A 220 -9.40 7.30 -6.93
C ASP A 220 -10.92 7.35 -7.17
N ALA A 221 -11.46 8.53 -7.48
CA ALA A 221 -12.87 8.72 -7.82
C ALA A 221 -13.33 7.89 -9.04
N GLY A 222 -12.43 7.25 -9.78
CA GLY A 222 -12.79 6.28 -10.82
C GLY A 222 -13.15 4.88 -10.31
N SER A 223 -13.13 4.64 -9.00
CA SER A 223 -13.34 3.32 -8.37
C SER A 223 -14.81 3.07 -7.99
N VAL A 224 -15.18 1.80 -7.83
CA VAL A 224 -16.50 1.35 -7.37
C VAL A 224 -16.33 0.25 -6.34
N ILE A 225 -17.06 0.31 -5.24
CA ILE A 225 -17.07 -0.75 -4.23
C ILE A 225 -18.12 -1.81 -4.60
N ARG A 226 -17.71 -3.08 -4.53
CA ARG A 226 -18.47 -4.24 -5.02
C ARG A 226 -18.66 -5.32 -3.94
N GLY A 227 -18.45 -4.96 -2.68
CA GLY A 227 -18.60 -5.83 -1.52
C GLY A 227 -18.21 -5.10 -0.23
N PRO A 228 -18.46 -5.70 0.95
CA PRO A 228 -18.09 -5.12 2.24
C PRO A 228 -16.59 -4.84 2.34
N LEU A 229 -16.22 -3.79 3.10
CA LEU A 229 -14.82 -3.38 3.29
C LEU A 229 -14.16 -4.00 4.52
N ASP A 230 -14.88 -4.75 5.35
CA ASP A 230 -14.35 -5.40 6.55
C ASP A 230 -13.05 -6.19 6.31
N PRO A 231 -12.87 -6.94 5.19
CA PRO A 231 -11.61 -7.62 4.94
C PRO A 231 -10.43 -6.66 4.75
N LEU A 232 -10.64 -5.52 4.09
CA LEU A 232 -9.60 -4.52 3.84
C LEU A 232 -9.24 -3.79 5.14
N GLU A 233 -10.25 -3.45 5.93
CA GLU A 233 -10.06 -2.83 7.24
C GLU A 233 -9.26 -3.74 8.17
N LYS A 234 -9.63 -5.02 8.25
CA LYS A 234 -8.91 -6.00 9.06
C LYS A 234 -7.46 -6.19 8.61
N ILE A 235 -7.18 -6.17 7.31
CA ILE A 235 -5.80 -6.19 6.82
C ILE A 235 -5.07 -4.94 7.30
N LEU A 236 -5.66 -3.77 7.08
CA LEU A 236 -5.08 -2.48 7.44
C LEU A 236 -4.76 -2.40 8.95
N GLU A 237 -5.65 -2.90 9.80
CA GLU A 237 -5.46 -2.93 11.26
C GLU A 237 -4.36 -3.90 11.69
N ASN A 238 -4.27 -5.07 11.04
CA ASN A 238 -3.29 -6.09 11.40
C ASN A 238 -1.88 -5.77 10.91
N THR A 239 -1.76 -5.17 9.73
CA THR A 239 -0.47 -4.96 9.06
C THR A 239 -0.04 -3.50 9.05
N GLY A 240 -0.92 -2.55 9.33
CA GLY A 240 -0.66 -1.11 9.24
C GLY A 240 -0.71 -0.54 7.82
N ASN A 241 -0.94 -1.37 6.79
CA ASN A 241 -1.10 -0.92 5.40
C ASN A 241 -2.03 -1.85 4.59
N PHE A 242 -2.59 -1.33 3.52
CA PHE A 242 -3.27 -2.11 2.50
C PHE A 242 -2.78 -1.64 1.14
N LEU A 243 -1.93 -2.41 0.47
CA LEU A 243 -1.42 -2.08 -0.85
C LEU A 243 -1.83 -3.15 -1.85
N VAL A 244 -1.94 -2.80 -3.12
CA VAL A 244 -2.24 -3.75 -4.20
C VAL A 244 -1.30 -3.49 -5.37
N TRP A 245 -1.03 -4.52 -6.19
CA TRP A 245 -0.32 -4.29 -7.44
C TRP A 245 -1.18 -3.51 -8.44
N GLY A 246 -0.51 -2.62 -9.16
CA GLY A 246 -1.05 -1.79 -10.22
C GLY A 246 -0.94 -2.46 -11.59
N GLN A 247 -0.96 -1.63 -12.62
CA GLN A 247 -1.10 -2.06 -14.02
C GLN A 247 0.19 -2.56 -14.68
N ASP A 248 1.35 -2.19 -14.14
CA ASP A 248 2.64 -2.48 -14.76
C ASP A 248 3.26 -3.69 -14.06
N ALA A 249 3.44 -4.81 -14.79
CA ALA A 249 4.01 -6.05 -14.25
C ALA A 249 5.51 -5.95 -13.94
N ASP A 250 6.20 -5.02 -14.59
CA ASP A 250 7.58 -4.65 -14.28
C ASP A 250 7.66 -3.13 -14.16
N MET A 251 8.00 -2.65 -12.97
CA MET A 251 8.07 -1.22 -12.71
C MET A 251 9.23 -0.51 -13.41
N MET A 252 10.31 -1.21 -13.75
CA MET A 252 11.54 -0.57 -14.26
C MET A 252 11.34 0.19 -15.57
N HIS A 253 10.39 -0.24 -16.40
CA HIS A 253 10.08 0.41 -17.68
C HIS A 253 9.29 1.71 -17.53
N LYS A 254 8.59 1.87 -16.40
CA LYS A 254 7.71 3.02 -16.13
C LYS A 254 8.09 3.71 -14.83
N ALA A 255 9.34 3.58 -14.41
CA ALA A 255 9.92 4.25 -13.26
C ALA A 255 11.18 5.00 -13.72
N HIS A 256 11.14 6.32 -13.69
CA HIS A 256 12.26 7.13 -14.14
C HIS A 256 13.46 7.00 -13.19
N GLU A 257 14.67 6.89 -13.74
CA GLU A 257 15.91 6.66 -12.96
C GLU A 257 16.16 7.74 -11.91
N GLY A 258 15.87 9.01 -12.26
CA GLY A 258 16.04 10.14 -11.33
C GLY A 258 15.28 9.98 -10.01
N MET A 259 14.14 9.28 -9.99
CA MET A 259 13.41 9.02 -8.74
C MET A 259 14.11 7.95 -7.88
N PHE A 260 14.69 6.91 -8.50
CA PHE A 260 15.51 5.94 -7.75
C PHE A 260 16.71 6.63 -7.11
N SER A 261 17.43 7.44 -7.89
CA SER A 261 18.57 8.21 -7.40
C SER A 261 18.19 9.13 -6.25
N TRP A 262 17.02 9.78 -6.32
CA TRP A 262 16.53 10.64 -5.23
C TRP A 262 16.29 9.86 -3.92
N PHE A 263 15.80 8.61 -4.02
CA PHE A 263 15.62 7.71 -2.88
C PHE A 263 16.89 6.93 -2.50
N ASN A 264 18.05 7.22 -3.11
CA ASN A 264 19.32 6.50 -2.92
C ASN A 264 19.24 5.01 -3.29
N TYR A 265 18.49 4.69 -4.34
CA TYR A 265 18.46 3.36 -4.94
C TYR A 265 18.94 3.38 -6.39
N THR A 266 19.19 2.19 -6.94
CA THR A 266 19.36 1.99 -8.38
C THR A 266 18.19 1.19 -8.94
N LYS A 267 17.94 1.26 -10.25
CA LYS A 267 16.86 0.48 -10.90
C LYS A 267 17.01 -1.02 -10.67
N GLU A 268 18.25 -1.49 -10.66
CA GLU A 268 18.62 -2.90 -10.50
C GLU A 268 18.22 -3.44 -9.13
N THR A 269 17.98 -2.56 -8.15
CA THR A 269 17.48 -2.94 -6.83
C THR A 269 16.08 -3.57 -6.90
N PHE A 270 15.29 -3.27 -7.93
CA PHE A 270 13.86 -3.58 -8.01
C PHE A 270 13.46 -4.44 -9.22
N ILE A 271 14.39 -5.26 -9.73
CA ILE A 271 14.16 -6.09 -10.91
C ILE A 271 12.96 -7.02 -10.69
N GLY A 272 11.97 -6.92 -11.59
CA GLY A 272 10.83 -7.84 -11.67
C GLY A 272 9.66 -7.55 -10.70
N GLY A 273 9.70 -6.44 -9.96
CA GLY A 273 8.57 -6.02 -9.12
C GLY A 273 7.47 -5.30 -9.92
N PRO A 274 6.19 -5.72 -9.85
CA PRO A 274 5.10 -4.91 -10.36
C PRO A 274 5.04 -3.55 -9.67
N HIS A 275 4.52 -2.53 -10.34
CA HIS A 275 4.18 -1.32 -9.60
C HIS A 275 3.11 -1.61 -8.55
N TYR A 276 3.19 -0.98 -7.39
CA TYR A 276 2.04 -0.81 -6.51
C TYR A 276 1.05 0.19 -7.09
N SER A 277 -0.24 0.03 -6.83
CA SER A 277 -1.29 0.88 -7.39
C SER A 277 -1.39 2.21 -6.66
N GLY A 278 -1.21 3.32 -7.37
CA GLY A 278 -1.54 4.65 -6.84
C GLY A 278 -3.04 4.89 -6.69
N ASN A 279 -3.89 4.00 -7.26
CA ASN A 279 -5.35 4.12 -7.23
C ASN A 279 -5.98 3.58 -5.95
N THR A 280 -5.40 2.51 -5.40
CA THR A 280 -5.98 1.72 -4.32
C THR A 280 -4.88 1.41 -3.32
N GLN A 281 -4.95 2.03 -2.16
CA GLN A 281 -3.96 1.87 -1.10
C GLN A 281 -4.58 2.20 0.26
N GLY A 282 -3.86 2.01 1.35
CA GLY A 282 -4.33 2.29 2.69
C GLY A 282 -3.21 2.26 3.70
N PHE A 283 -3.33 3.09 4.73
CA PHE A 283 -2.31 3.27 5.76
C PHE A 283 -2.92 3.57 7.12
N LEU A 284 -2.25 3.08 8.16
CA LEU A 284 -2.55 3.38 9.56
C LEU A 284 -1.53 4.39 10.10
N TYR A 285 -1.97 5.27 11.00
CA TYR A 285 -1.12 6.17 11.78
C TYR A 285 -1.45 6.04 13.27
N PRO A 286 -0.43 5.95 14.14
CA PRO A 286 0.98 5.80 13.81
C PRO A 286 1.28 4.40 13.24
N SER A 287 2.23 4.28 12.30
CA SER A 287 2.75 2.98 11.85
C SER A 287 4.11 3.15 11.17
N THR A 288 4.88 2.05 11.09
CA THR A 288 6.12 2.02 10.31
C THR A 288 5.90 2.43 8.85
N TYR A 289 4.75 2.11 8.25
CA TYR A 289 4.43 2.46 6.86
C TYR A 289 4.16 3.96 6.70
N PHE A 290 3.61 4.62 7.72
CA PHE A 290 3.52 6.07 7.69
C PHE A 290 4.92 6.71 7.65
N ASP A 291 5.82 6.26 8.52
CA ASP A 291 7.17 6.84 8.64
C ASP A 291 8.07 6.50 7.44
N LYS A 292 7.95 5.28 6.91
CA LYS A 292 8.84 4.75 5.86
C LYS A 292 8.28 4.91 4.45
N ILE A 293 6.96 5.01 4.27
CA ILE A 293 6.33 5.25 2.97
C ILE A 293 5.76 6.66 2.93
N VAL A 294 4.71 6.95 3.70
CA VAL A 294 3.88 8.16 3.50
C VAL A 294 4.69 9.46 3.68
N VAL A 295 5.53 9.55 4.72
CA VAL A 295 6.39 10.71 4.97
C VAL A 295 7.40 10.93 3.82
N PRO A 296 8.21 9.94 3.40
CA PRO A 296 9.08 10.10 2.23
C PRO A 296 8.33 10.37 0.92
N MET A 297 7.16 9.76 0.72
CA MET A 297 6.34 9.98 -0.48
C MET A 297 5.87 11.44 -0.56
N ARG A 298 5.46 12.04 0.57
CA ARG A 298 5.14 13.47 0.63
C ARG A 298 6.37 14.34 0.35
N LYS A 299 7.54 14.01 0.90
CA LYS A 299 8.77 14.77 0.62
C LYS A 299 9.10 14.76 -0.87
N CYS A 300 9.03 13.57 -1.50
CA CYS A 300 9.21 13.42 -2.94
C CYS A 300 8.18 14.23 -3.74
N ALA A 301 6.90 14.19 -3.36
CA ALA A 301 5.84 14.97 -4.01
C ALA A 301 6.10 16.48 -4.00
N LEU A 302 6.67 17.01 -2.91
CA LEU A 302 6.99 18.42 -2.76
C LEU A 302 8.28 18.84 -3.48
N ASP A 303 9.06 17.88 -4.00
CA ASP A 303 10.27 18.13 -4.78
C ASP A 303 10.04 17.78 -6.27
N PRO A 304 10.07 18.76 -7.19
CA PRO A 304 9.83 18.48 -8.61
C PRO A 304 10.88 17.53 -9.20
N ILE A 305 12.12 17.53 -8.70
CA ILE A 305 13.21 16.66 -9.18
C ILE A 305 12.91 15.20 -8.80
N CYS A 306 12.25 14.96 -7.66
CA CYS A 306 11.83 13.62 -7.28
C CYS A 306 10.58 13.16 -8.01
N ILE A 307 9.45 13.87 -7.84
CA ILE A 307 8.15 13.36 -8.30
C ILE A 307 8.07 13.27 -9.82
N SER A 308 8.67 14.24 -10.51
CA SER A 308 8.71 14.32 -11.97
C SER A 308 10.11 14.76 -12.40
N PRO A 309 11.10 13.84 -12.34
CA PRO A 309 12.46 14.14 -12.74
C PRO A 309 12.50 14.73 -14.16
N PRO A 310 13.53 15.51 -14.52
CA PRO A 310 13.72 15.97 -15.89
C PRO A 310 13.57 14.83 -16.91
N GLU A 311 12.94 15.09 -18.06
CA GLU A 311 12.64 14.09 -19.10
C GLU A 311 11.67 12.95 -18.71
N SER A 312 11.03 13.05 -17.54
CA SER A 312 9.95 12.13 -17.16
C SER A 312 8.63 12.45 -17.88
N GLY A 313 7.93 11.40 -18.30
CA GLY A 313 6.60 11.46 -18.87
C GLY A 313 5.87 10.12 -18.75
N LEU A 314 4.58 10.05 -19.12
CA LEU A 314 3.80 8.80 -19.01
C LEU A 314 4.37 7.65 -19.87
N ALA A 315 5.25 7.97 -20.81
CA ALA A 315 5.99 6.99 -21.60
C ALA A 315 7.03 6.20 -20.77
N ASN A 316 7.61 6.79 -19.74
CA ASN A 316 8.71 6.21 -18.95
C ASN A 316 8.56 6.37 -17.43
N HIS A 317 7.46 6.94 -16.94
CA HIS A 317 7.26 7.26 -15.52
C HIS A 317 5.79 7.16 -15.07
N ARG A 318 5.56 6.76 -13.82
CA ARG A 318 4.23 6.72 -13.18
C ARG A 318 4.10 7.61 -11.94
N TYR A 319 5.04 8.52 -11.70
CA TYR A 319 4.94 9.56 -10.67
C TYR A 319 4.70 9.01 -9.26
N ASP A 320 3.56 9.31 -8.63
CA ASP A 320 3.17 8.86 -7.29
C ASP A 320 3.22 7.34 -7.14
N GLN A 321 2.80 6.63 -8.19
CA GLN A 321 2.84 5.17 -8.25
C GLN A 321 4.28 4.64 -8.18
N THR A 322 5.22 5.32 -8.84
CA THR A 322 6.64 4.94 -8.82
C THR A 322 7.23 5.20 -7.43
N ALA A 323 6.96 6.35 -6.82
CA ALA A 323 7.44 6.67 -5.47
C ALA A 323 6.92 5.66 -4.44
N LEU A 324 5.62 5.34 -4.49
CA LEU A 324 5.01 4.31 -3.67
C LEU A 324 5.73 2.97 -3.84
N SER A 325 6.00 2.57 -5.08
CA SER A 325 6.60 1.27 -5.38
C SER A 325 8.03 1.15 -4.86
N ILE A 326 8.88 2.16 -5.11
CA ILE A 326 10.26 2.19 -4.61
C ILE A 326 10.28 2.05 -3.08
N LEU A 327 9.42 2.81 -2.39
CA LEU A 327 9.36 2.78 -0.92
C LEU A 327 8.77 1.49 -0.37
N SER A 328 7.79 0.90 -1.06
CA SER A 328 7.11 -0.34 -0.63
C SER A 328 8.00 -1.57 -0.76
N TYR A 329 8.88 -1.58 -1.77
CA TYR A 329 9.90 -2.61 -1.95
C TYR A 329 11.20 -2.34 -1.19
N GLY A 330 11.33 -1.17 -0.55
CA GLY A 330 12.49 -0.82 0.26
C GLY A 330 12.76 -1.88 1.33
N VAL A 331 14.04 -2.12 1.60
CA VAL A 331 14.52 -3.21 2.48
C VAL A 331 13.92 -3.18 3.90
N ASP A 332 13.51 -2.01 4.38
CA ASP A 332 12.92 -1.80 5.70
C ASP A 332 11.40 -2.06 5.77
N VAL A 333 10.74 -2.26 4.64
CA VAL A 333 9.27 -2.22 4.53
C VAL A 333 8.71 -3.54 4.01
N MET A 334 9.14 -3.97 2.83
CA MET A 334 8.62 -5.15 2.10
C MET A 334 7.12 -5.37 2.29
N ALA A 335 6.31 -4.41 1.84
CA ALA A 335 4.86 -4.49 1.96
C ALA A 335 4.30 -5.68 1.17
N GLN A 336 3.25 -6.33 1.70
CA GLN A 336 2.55 -7.39 0.98
C GLN A 336 1.42 -6.82 0.12
N PRO A 337 1.30 -7.24 -1.15
CA PRO A 337 0.23 -6.83 -2.04
C PRO A 337 -1.02 -7.68 -1.84
N HIS A 338 -2.19 -7.03 -1.84
CA HIS A 338 -3.51 -7.62 -1.66
C HIS A 338 -4.37 -7.54 -2.93
N THR A 339 -3.74 -7.84 -4.07
CA THR A 339 -4.33 -7.72 -5.42
C THR A 339 -5.53 -8.65 -5.62
N GLU A 340 -5.71 -9.66 -4.77
CA GLU A 340 -6.90 -10.50 -4.69
C GLU A 340 -8.20 -9.67 -4.55
N TYR A 341 -8.15 -8.49 -3.91
CA TYR A 341 -9.31 -7.61 -3.71
C TYR A 341 -9.54 -6.57 -4.82
N LEU A 342 -8.60 -6.42 -5.76
CA LEU A 342 -8.70 -5.44 -6.84
C LEU A 342 -9.18 -6.08 -8.16
N ALA A 343 -10.22 -5.53 -8.76
CA ALA A 343 -10.65 -5.80 -10.13
C ALA A 343 -10.21 -4.67 -11.07
N ALA A 344 -9.45 -5.03 -12.11
CA ALA A 344 -9.09 -4.15 -13.20
C ALA A 344 -10.19 -4.04 -14.26
N GLY A 345 -11.08 -5.04 -14.36
CA GLY A 345 -12.14 -5.11 -15.37
C GLY A 345 -13.48 -5.61 -14.82
N ARG A 346 -14.58 -5.18 -15.46
CA ARG A 346 -15.96 -5.47 -15.05
C ARG A 346 -16.29 -6.97 -14.95
N LYS A 347 -15.62 -7.81 -15.74
CA LYS A 347 -15.82 -9.28 -15.74
C LYS A 347 -15.26 -9.96 -14.49
N GLN A 348 -14.44 -9.27 -13.70
CA GLN A 348 -13.82 -9.80 -12.49
C GLN A 348 -14.66 -9.55 -11.22
N VAL A 349 -15.81 -8.89 -11.37
CA VAL A 349 -16.78 -8.64 -10.30
C VAL A 349 -18.12 -9.26 -10.67
N ASN A 350 -18.99 -9.45 -9.67
CA ASN A 350 -20.30 -10.06 -9.86
C ASN A 350 -21.10 -9.33 -10.96
N SER A 351 -21.88 -10.04 -11.78
CA SER A 351 -22.73 -9.39 -12.77
C SER A 351 -23.80 -8.52 -12.10
N ASP A 352 -24.32 -8.97 -10.96
CA ASP A 352 -25.23 -8.23 -10.11
C ASP A 352 -24.45 -7.27 -9.18
N PRO A 353 -24.65 -5.95 -9.27
CA PRO A 353 -23.98 -5.00 -8.38
C PRO A 353 -24.36 -5.15 -6.91
N PHE A 354 -25.51 -5.73 -6.58
CA PHE A 354 -25.99 -5.86 -5.20
C PHE A 354 -25.62 -7.21 -4.55
N LYS A 355 -24.84 -8.03 -5.25
CA LYS A 355 -24.22 -9.23 -4.69
C LYS A 355 -22.74 -9.00 -4.47
N PRO A 356 -22.19 -9.43 -3.32
CA PRO A 356 -20.80 -9.20 -3.01
C PRO A 356 -19.90 -9.90 -4.04
N SER A 357 -18.82 -9.21 -4.41
CA SER A 357 -17.75 -9.70 -5.26
C SER A 357 -16.54 -10.03 -4.40
N PHE A 358 -15.80 -11.08 -4.76
CA PHE A 358 -14.53 -11.39 -4.09
C PHE A 358 -13.51 -10.25 -4.27
N LYS A 359 -13.46 -9.68 -5.48
CA LYS A 359 -12.76 -8.43 -5.76
C LYS A 359 -13.64 -7.25 -5.39
N VAL A 360 -13.42 -6.70 -4.20
CA VAL A 360 -14.30 -5.68 -3.60
C VAL A 360 -14.08 -4.29 -4.15
N VAL A 361 -12.90 -3.99 -4.73
CA VAL A 361 -12.64 -2.69 -5.37
C VAL A 361 -12.52 -2.87 -6.88
N TRP A 362 -13.32 -2.16 -7.65
CA TRP A 362 -13.26 -2.17 -9.12
C TRP A 362 -12.84 -0.81 -9.68
N THR A 363 -11.76 -0.78 -10.47
CA THR A 363 -11.29 0.44 -11.16
C THR A 363 -12.11 0.71 -12.42
N ALA A 364 -13.33 1.22 -12.27
CA ALA A 364 -14.26 1.43 -13.39
C ALA A 364 -13.86 2.59 -14.32
N ARG A 365 -12.93 3.47 -13.92
CA ARG A 365 -12.49 4.65 -14.72
C ARG A 365 -13.69 5.50 -15.21
N GLN A 366 -14.66 5.74 -14.33
CA GLN A 366 -15.93 6.45 -14.59
C GLN A 366 -16.96 5.75 -15.50
N SER A 367 -16.69 4.52 -15.94
CA SER A 367 -17.61 3.80 -16.84
C SER A 367 -18.89 3.31 -16.14
N SER A 368 -18.88 3.18 -14.81
CA SER A 368 -20.03 2.70 -14.04
C SER A 368 -21.10 3.77 -13.80
N ASN A 369 -22.34 3.31 -13.61
CA ASN A 369 -23.52 4.07 -13.21
C ASN A 369 -24.52 3.20 -12.42
N GLU A 370 -24.02 2.13 -11.78
CA GLU A 370 -24.80 1.10 -11.11
C GLU A 370 -25.38 1.59 -9.77
N TYR A 371 -24.68 2.49 -9.06
CA TYR A 371 -25.08 2.96 -7.71
C TYR A 371 -25.57 4.41 -7.69
N SER A 372 -25.18 5.21 -8.67
CA SER A 372 -25.52 6.64 -8.75
C SER A 372 -26.93 6.94 -9.29
N ASN A 373 -27.75 5.91 -9.53
CA ASN A 373 -29.14 6.04 -9.93
C ASN A 373 -29.98 6.60 -8.76
N PRO A 374 -30.69 7.73 -8.94
CA PRO A 374 -31.48 8.38 -7.88
C PRO A 374 -32.45 7.47 -7.15
N ASN A 375 -33.02 6.48 -7.83
CA ASN A 375 -34.00 5.55 -7.25
C ASN A 375 -33.36 4.59 -6.22
N LEU A 376 -32.04 4.40 -6.25
CA LEU A 376 -31.33 3.60 -5.26
C LEU A 376 -30.95 4.44 -4.04
N ILE A 377 -30.60 5.71 -4.25
CA ILE A 377 -30.17 6.63 -3.18
C ILE A 377 -31.33 6.99 -2.24
N SER A 378 -32.58 6.98 -2.69
CA SER A 378 -33.75 7.21 -1.82
C SER A 378 -34.06 6.03 -0.88
N THR A 379 -33.45 4.88 -1.10
CA THR A 379 -33.78 3.61 -0.42
C THR A 379 -32.67 3.18 0.54
N ILE A 380 -31.53 3.88 0.53
CA ILE A 380 -30.38 3.73 1.44
C ILE A 380 -30.39 4.95 2.36
#